data_AF-A0A7V3SMW5-F1
#
_entry.id   AF-A0A7V3SMW5-F1
#
_cell.length_a   1.000
_cell.length_b   1.000
_cell.length_c   1.000
_cell.angle_alpha   90.00
_cell.angle_beta   90.00
_cell.angle_gamma   90.00
#
_symmetry.space_group_name_H-M   'P 1'
#
loop_
_entity.id
_entity.type
_entity.pdbx_description
1 polymer ?
#
loop_
_entity_poly.entity_id
_entity_poly.type
_entity_poly.pdbx_seq_one_letter_code
_entity_poly.pdbx_strand_id
1 'polypeptide(L)'
;MNKPDKSSIQPVIDRIRDLKHLRELDVKEFALEGGLADQVIQAIGTARLKPTQLRKVFHTLKTMQQEVKKRANPSEPFDSAELLQLMPTLAYAVGRELIPKEFYQLLREVFDPKRLSTNADFLRAFDFVEAILAYHKYRS
;
A
#
# COMPACT_ATOMS: atom_id res chain seq x y z
N MET A 1 -13.20 -13.83 29.69
CA MET A 1 -13.63 -14.13 28.30
C MET A 1 -12.92 -13.14 27.39
N ASN A 2 -12.04 -13.64 26.53
CA ASN A 2 -11.18 -12.85 25.66
C ASN A 2 -12.01 -12.07 24.64
N LYS A 3 -11.83 -10.74 24.57
CA LYS A 3 -12.24 -9.97 23.40
C LYS A 3 -11.40 -10.47 22.21
N PRO A 4 -11.99 -10.73 21.03
CA PRO A 4 -11.19 -11.03 19.85
C PRO A 4 -10.35 -9.78 19.54
N ASP A 5 -9.04 -9.96 19.46
CA ASP A 5 -8.08 -8.93 19.07
C ASP A 5 -8.36 -8.53 17.61
N LYS A 6 -9.28 -7.58 17.42
CA LYS A 6 -9.77 -7.09 16.11
C LYS A 6 -8.88 -6.01 15.51
N SER A 7 -7.67 -5.80 16.02
CA SER A 7 -6.81 -4.66 15.67
C SER A 7 -5.51 -5.07 14.99
N SER A 8 -5.51 -6.18 14.26
CA SER A 8 -4.34 -6.65 13.52
C SER A 8 -4.51 -6.46 12.02
N ILE A 9 -3.53 -5.81 11.38
CA ILE A 9 -3.42 -5.66 9.92
C ILE A 9 -3.00 -6.98 9.24
N GLN A 10 -2.63 -8.00 10.02
CA GLN A 10 -2.09 -9.26 9.53
C GLN A 10 -2.96 -9.98 8.49
N PRO A 11 -4.31 -10.05 8.62
CA PRO A 11 -5.15 -10.70 7.61
C PRO A 11 -5.04 -10.03 6.23
N VAL A 12 -4.88 -8.70 6.20
CA VAL A 12 -4.68 -7.95 4.95
C VAL A 12 -3.32 -8.30 4.36
N ILE A 13 -2.27 -8.34 5.19
CA ILE A 13 -0.92 -8.72 4.76
C ILE A 13 -0.90 -10.14 4.17
N ASP A 14 -1.54 -11.09 4.84
CA ASP A 14 -1.58 -12.48 4.39
C ASP A 14 -2.35 -12.61 3.07
N ARG A 15 -3.43 -11.85 2.91
CA ARG A 15 -4.17 -11.79 1.65
C ARG A 15 -3.32 -11.26 0.50
N ILE A 16 -2.55 -10.19 0.71
CA ILE A 16 -1.62 -9.67 -0.30
C ILE A 16 -0.51 -10.69 -0.60
N ARG A 17 -0.01 -11.41 0.41
CA ARG A 17 1.06 -12.39 0.25
C ARG A 17 0.65 -13.58 -0.62
N ASP A 18 -0.61 -13.99 -0.51
CA ASP A 18 -1.22 -15.11 -1.26
C ASP A 18 -1.37 -14.81 -2.77
N LEU A 19 -1.41 -13.52 -3.15
CA LEU A 19 -1.48 -13.14 -4.56
C LEU A 19 -0.19 -13.50 -5.29
N LYS A 20 -0.34 -14.04 -6.49
CA LYS A 20 0.77 -14.25 -7.41
C LYS A 20 1.10 -12.94 -8.13
N HIS A 21 0.08 -12.22 -8.55
CA HIS A 21 0.20 -10.93 -9.22
C HIS A 21 -0.68 -9.91 -8.52
N LEU A 22 -0.17 -8.72 -8.27
CA LEU A 22 -0.92 -7.74 -7.50
C LEU A 22 -2.17 -7.24 -8.25
N ARG A 23 -2.18 -7.28 -9.58
CA ARG A 23 -3.37 -6.98 -10.40
C ARG A 23 -4.58 -7.86 -10.12
N GLU A 24 -4.39 -9.03 -9.50
CA GLU A 24 -5.44 -9.98 -9.12
C GLU A 24 -6.27 -9.50 -7.93
N LEU A 25 -5.79 -8.50 -7.18
CA LEU A 25 -6.50 -7.91 -6.04
C LEU A 25 -7.73 -7.13 -6.52
N ASP A 26 -8.95 -7.65 -6.39
CA ASP A 26 -10.16 -6.98 -6.89
C ASP A 26 -10.36 -5.60 -6.21
N VAL A 27 -10.70 -4.58 -7.02
CA VAL A 27 -11.03 -3.24 -6.53
C VAL A 27 -12.17 -3.27 -5.51
N LYS A 28 -13.17 -4.14 -5.69
CA LYS A 28 -14.25 -4.29 -4.72
C LYS A 28 -13.77 -4.83 -3.37
N GLU A 29 -12.68 -5.60 -3.37
CA GLU A 29 -12.12 -6.20 -2.16
C GLU A 29 -11.49 -5.13 -1.24
N PHE A 30 -10.87 -4.10 -1.81
CA PHE A 30 -10.18 -3.08 -1.03
C PHE A 30 -10.85 -1.70 -0.98
N ALA A 31 -11.58 -1.30 -2.02
CA ALA A 31 -12.07 0.07 -2.14
C ALA A 31 -13.39 0.34 -1.40
N LEU A 32 -14.20 -0.69 -1.13
CA LEU A 32 -15.46 -0.54 -0.40
C LEU A 32 -15.23 -0.18 1.07
N GLU A 33 -16.22 0.47 1.67
CA GLU A 33 -16.24 0.68 3.13
C GLU A 33 -16.23 -0.69 3.83
N GLY A 34 -15.38 -0.87 4.83
CA GLY A 34 -15.10 -2.17 5.44
C GLY A 34 -14.22 -3.11 4.61
N GLY A 35 -13.80 -2.72 3.40
CA GLY A 35 -12.83 -3.44 2.58
C GLY A 35 -11.41 -3.38 3.14
N LEU A 36 -10.46 -4.05 2.46
CA LEU A 36 -9.08 -4.18 2.95
C LEU A 36 -8.42 -2.83 3.28
N ALA A 37 -8.60 -1.80 2.44
CA ALA A 37 -7.98 -0.50 2.67
C ALA A 37 -8.53 0.19 3.93
N ASP A 38 -9.82 0.04 4.17
CA ASP A 38 -10.48 0.57 5.36
C ASP A 38 -10.06 -0.20 6.63
N GLN A 39 -9.99 -1.52 6.54
CA GLN A 39 -9.51 -2.39 7.63
C GLN A 39 -8.08 -2.05 8.07
N VAL A 40 -7.19 -1.70 7.13
CA VAL A 40 -5.84 -1.23 7.43
C VAL A 40 -5.88 -0.02 8.36
N ILE A 41 -6.70 0.99 8.03
CA ILE A 41 -6.82 2.22 8.83
C ILE A 41 -7.46 1.96 10.19
N GLN A 42 -8.47 1.10 10.24
CA GLN A 42 -9.11 0.69 11.50
C GLN A 42 -8.13 -0.03 12.43
N ALA A 43 -7.22 -0.86 11.90
CA ALA A 43 -6.23 -1.59 12.68
C ALA A 43 -5.10 -0.68 13.21
N ILE A 44 -4.55 0.19 12.35
CA ILE A 44 -3.38 1.01 12.72
C ILE A 44 -3.75 2.32 13.43
N GLY A 45 -4.97 2.81 13.24
CA GLY A 45 -5.43 4.10 13.71
C GLY A 45 -4.83 5.27 12.93
N THR A 46 -5.57 6.38 12.84
CA THR A 46 -5.17 7.57 12.06
C THR A 46 -4.08 8.39 12.74
N ALA A 47 -4.05 8.42 14.08
CA ALA A 47 -3.10 9.21 14.87
C ALA A 47 -1.63 8.75 14.72
N ARG A 48 -1.40 7.50 14.31
CA ARG A 48 -0.05 6.93 14.16
C ARG A 48 0.57 7.14 12.78
N LEU A 49 -0.22 7.64 11.82
CA LEU A 49 0.21 7.90 10.45
C LEU A 49 0.33 9.41 10.23
N LYS A 50 1.56 9.94 10.27
CA LYS A 50 1.77 11.38 10.07
C LYS A 50 1.65 11.76 8.59
N PRO A 51 0.72 12.67 8.21
CA PRO A 51 0.46 13.02 6.81
C PRO A 51 1.68 13.57 6.05
N THR A 52 2.61 14.23 6.74
CA THR A 52 3.76 14.90 6.12
C THR A 52 4.78 13.94 5.52
N GLN A 53 4.99 12.77 6.12
CA GLN A 53 5.91 11.76 5.57
C GLN A 53 5.27 10.96 4.45
N LEU A 54 4.03 10.56 4.68
CA LEU A 54 3.17 9.92 3.71
C LEU A 54 3.12 10.73 2.42
N ARG A 55 2.88 12.04 2.50
CA ARG A 55 2.80 12.91 1.32
C ARG A 55 4.04 12.82 0.41
N LYS A 56 5.26 12.70 0.96
CA LYS A 56 6.47 12.61 0.14
C LYS A 56 6.52 11.31 -0.65
N VAL A 57 6.31 10.18 0.02
CA VAL A 57 6.31 8.86 -0.62
C VAL A 57 5.19 8.76 -1.65
N PHE A 58 3.99 9.24 -1.31
CA PHE A 58 2.86 9.20 -2.23
C PHE A 58 2.98 10.16 -3.40
N HIS A 59 3.65 11.29 -3.22
CA HIS A 59 3.95 12.16 -4.34
C HIS A 59 4.83 11.45 -5.37
N THR A 60 5.89 10.77 -4.92
CA THR A 60 6.74 9.98 -5.83
C THR A 60 5.95 8.85 -6.49
N LEU A 61 5.20 8.05 -5.71
CA LEU A 61 4.35 6.98 -6.25
C LEU A 61 3.34 7.49 -7.30
N LYS A 62 2.77 8.68 -7.06
CA LYS A 62 1.82 9.30 -8.00
C LYS A 62 2.50 9.74 -9.30
N THR A 63 3.71 10.30 -9.23
CA THR A 63 4.50 10.65 -10.41
C THR A 63 4.82 9.39 -11.23
N MET A 64 5.29 8.32 -10.57
CA MET A 64 5.55 7.04 -11.23
C MET A 64 4.29 6.49 -11.91
N GLN A 65 3.14 6.53 -11.22
CA GLN A 65 1.86 6.08 -11.77
C GLN A 65 1.44 6.86 -13.01
N GLN A 66 1.65 8.18 -13.04
CA GLN A 66 1.33 8.99 -14.19
C GLN A 66 2.20 8.63 -15.40
N GLU A 67 3.48 8.35 -15.20
CA GLU A 67 4.37 7.97 -16.29
C GLU A 67 4.04 6.56 -16.82
N VAL A 68 3.75 5.61 -15.94
CA VAL A 68 3.27 4.27 -16.33
C VAL A 68 1.96 4.36 -17.12
N LYS A 69 0.99 5.17 -16.67
CA LYS A 69 -0.30 5.35 -17.38
C LYS A 69 -0.15 5.99 -18.77
N LYS A 70 0.81 6.91 -18.94
CA LYS A 70 0.98 7.65 -20.20
C LYS A 70 1.74 6.87 -21.26
N ARG A 71 2.73 6.08 -20.85
CA ARG A 71 3.77 5.59 -21.78
C ARG A 71 3.85 4.08 -21.90
N ALA A 72 3.25 3.33 -20.96
CA ALA A 72 3.55 1.93 -20.82
C ALA A 72 2.32 1.05 -21.11
N ASN A 73 2.52 -0.05 -21.82
CA ASN A 73 1.47 -1.05 -21.99
C ASN A 73 1.25 -1.74 -20.63
N PRO A 74 -0.01 -1.97 -20.18
CA PRO A 74 -0.28 -2.66 -18.93
C PRO A 74 0.40 -4.03 -18.79
N SER A 75 0.69 -4.72 -19.90
CA SER A 75 1.33 -6.04 -19.91
C SER A 75 2.86 -6.00 -19.94
N GLU A 76 3.46 -4.83 -20.16
CA GLU A 76 4.92 -4.69 -20.16
C GLU A 76 5.50 -4.86 -18.75
N PRO A 77 6.76 -5.35 -18.65
CA PRO A 77 7.46 -5.44 -17.39
C PRO A 77 7.52 -4.07 -16.69
N PHE A 78 7.25 -4.05 -15.39
CA PHE A 78 7.39 -2.85 -14.59
C PHE A 78 8.83 -2.69 -14.12
N ASP A 79 9.43 -1.53 -14.38
CA ASP A 79 10.73 -1.18 -13.80
C ASP A 79 10.54 -0.77 -12.32
N SER A 80 10.90 -1.67 -11.42
CA SER A 80 10.78 -1.47 -9.98
C SER A 80 11.93 -0.71 -9.35
N ALA A 81 12.96 -0.27 -10.10
CA ALA A 81 14.14 0.36 -9.54
C ALA A 81 13.82 1.61 -8.71
N GLU A 82 13.02 2.53 -9.27
CA GLU A 82 12.60 3.75 -8.58
C GLU A 82 11.68 3.44 -7.38
N LEU A 83 10.83 2.40 -7.48
CA LEU A 83 9.98 1.96 -6.38
C LEU A 83 10.83 1.40 -5.21
N LEU A 84 11.84 0.60 -5.52
CA LEU A 84 12.75 0.01 -4.54
C LEU A 84 13.57 1.08 -3.81
N GLN A 85 13.89 2.19 -4.46
CA GLN A 85 14.54 3.34 -3.83
C GLN A 85 13.66 4.06 -2.79
N LEU A 86 12.34 3.86 -2.82
CA LEU A 86 11.43 4.37 -1.78
C LEU A 86 11.49 3.53 -0.49
N MET A 87 11.94 2.28 -0.56
CA MET A 87 11.97 1.37 0.59
C MET A 87 12.86 1.87 1.75
N PRO A 88 14.09 2.38 1.51
CA PRO A 88 14.90 3.04 2.54
C PRO A 88 14.21 4.26 3.17
N THR A 89 13.48 5.06 2.37
CA THR A 89 12.78 6.25 2.87
C THR A 89 11.62 5.86 3.79
N LEU A 90 10.89 4.81 3.43
CA LEU A 90 9.87 4.21 4.28
C LEU A 90 10.46 3.61 5.57
N ALA A 91 11.57 2.88 5.47
CA ALA A 91 12.27 2.34 6.64
C ALA A 91 12.75 3.44 7.60
N TYR A 92 13.27 4.54 7.06
CA TYR A 92 13.64 5.72 7.84
C TYR A 92 12.43 6.35 8.55
N ALA A 93 11.30 6.47 7.87
CA ALA A 93 10.07 7.00 8.46
C ALA A 93 9.55 6.13 9.62
N VAL A 94 9.69 4.80 9.52
CA VAL A 94 9.42 3.86 10.62
C VAL A 94 10.39 4.09 11.78
N GLY A 95 11.70 4.23 11.52
CA GLY A 95 12.69 4.52 12.56
C GLY A 95 12.48 5.84 13.29
N ARG A 96 11.76 6.78 12.65
CA ARG A 96 11.35 8.08 13.23
C ARG A 96 9.95 8.04 13.87
N GLU A 97 9.32 6.86 13.94
CA GLU A 97 7.98 6.64 14.51
C GLU A 97 6.89 7.47 13.80
N LEU A 98 7.09 7.76 12.51
CA LEU A 98 6.15 8.55 11.69
C LEU A 98 5.13 7.65 10.99
N ILE A 99 5.46 6.35 10.90
CA ILE A 99 4.68 5.29 10.29
C ILE A 99 4.79 4.04 11.18
N PRO A 100 3.69 3.31 11.43
CA PRO A 100 3.71 2.04 12.15
C PRO A 100 4.54 0.97 11.42
N LYS A 101 5.22 0.11 12.17
CA LYS A 101 6.04 -0.99 11.61
C LYS A 101 5.19 -1.93 10.76
N GLU A 102 3.96 -2.17 11.18
CA GLU A 102 3.01 -3.07 10.54
C GLU A 102 2.50 -2.48 9.22
N PHE A 103 2.34 -1.16 9.13
CA PHE A 103 2.03 -0.49 7.87
C PHE A 103 3.19 -0.59 6.87
N TYR A 104 4.42 -0.45 7.34
CA TYR A 104 5.59 -0.69 6.50
C TYR A 104 5.70 -2.14 6.02
N GLN A 105 5.36 -3.11 6.87
CA GLN A 105 5.29 -4.52 6.46
C GLN A 105 4.25 -4.73 5.34
N LEU A 106 3.06 -4.12 5.44
CA LEU A 106 2.08 -4.15 4.36
C LEU A 106 2.66 -3.58 3.06
N LEU A 107 3.27 -2.39 3.12
CA LEU A 107 3.87 -1.77 1.93
C LEU A 107 4.99 -2.63 1.33
N ARG A 108 5.79 -3.33 2.14
CA ARG A 108 6.81 -4.26 1.65
C ARG A 108 6.22 -5.40 0.84
N GLU A 109 5.08 -5.94 1.27
CA GLU A 109 4.43 -7.07 0.60
C GLU A 109 3.70 -6.61 -0.67
N VAL A 110 3.05 -5.44 -0.62
CA VAL A 110 2.45 -4.77 -1.78
C VAL A 110 3.52 -4.44 -2.83
N PHE A 111 4.70 -4.00 -2.40
CA PHE A 111 5.81 -3.61 -3.26
C PHE A 111 6.83 -4.73 -3.52
N ASP A 112 6.50 -5.99 -3.21
CA ASP A 112 7.40 -7.12 -3.46
C ASP A 112 7.55 -7.36 -4.99
N PRO A 113 8.78 -7.32 -5.54
CA PRO A 113 9.03 -7.58 -6.95
C PRO A 113 8.45 -8.91 -7.46
N LYS A 114 8.26 -9.91 -6.58
CA LYS A 114 7.64 -11.19 -6.94
C LYS A 114 6.20 -11.05 -7.44
N ARG A 115 5.49 -10.00 -7.01
CA ARG A 115 4.07 -9.74 -7.34
C ARG A 115 3.89 -8.55 -8.27
N LEU A 116 4.95 -7.77 -8.48
CA LEU A 116 5.02 -6.56 -9.29
C LEU A 116 5.77 -6.79 -10.59
N SER A 117 5.33 -7.77 -11.38
CA SER A 117 6.02 -8.11 -12.63
C SER A 117 5.67 -7.15 -13.76
N THR A 118 4.45 -6.61 -13.77
CA THR A 118 3.93 -5.80 -14.89
C THR A 118 3.46 -4.42 -14.46
N ASN A 119 3.33 -3.51 -15.43
CA ASN A 119 2.75 -2.19 -15.21
C ASN A 119 1.35 -2.25 -14.59
N ALA A 120 0.52 -3.22 -15.01
CA ALA A 120 -0.80 -3.45 -14.42
C ALA A 120 -0.73 -3.79 -12.92
N ASP A 121 0.29 -4.56 -12.50
CA ASP A 121 0.50 -4.88 -11.09
C ASP A 121 0.82 -3.62 -10.29
N PHE A 122 1.70 -2.77 -10.81
CA PHE A 122 2.06 -1.51 -10.17
C PHE A 122 0.86 -0.55 -10.08
N LEU A 123 0.07 -0.44 -11.15
CA LEU A 123 -1.13 0.38 -11.12
C LEU A 123 -2.12 -0.11 -10.05
N ARG A 124 -2.31 -1.43 -9.91
CA ARG A 124 -3.15 -1.98 -8.84
C ARG A 124 -2.57 -1.75 -7.45
N ALA A 125 -1.24 -1.80 -7.31
CA ALA A 125 -0.55 -1.46 -6.06
C ALA A 125 -0.84 -0.02 -5.64
N PHE A 126 -0.70 0.88 -6.60
CA PHE A 126 -0.96 2.30 -6.40
C PHE A 126 -2.42 2.52 -6.02
N ASP A 127 -3.38 1.91 -6.73
CA ASP A 127 -4.81 2.05 -6.44
C ASP A 127 -5.15 1.58 -5.01
N PHE A 128 -4.56 0.46 -4.58
CA PHE A 128 -4.74 -0.05 -3.21
C PHE A 128 -4.20 0.92 -2.16
N VAL A 129 -2.98 1.42 -2.37
CA VAL A 129 -2.33 2.37 -1.47
C VAL A 129 -3.06 3.72 -1.44
N GLU A 130 -3.57 4.19 -2.58
CA GLU A 130 -4.40 5.40 -2.67
C GLU A 130 -5.71 5.25 -1.90
N ALA A 131 -6.37 4.08 -1.99
CA ALA A 131 -7.57 3.80 -1.22
C ALA A 131 -7.31 3.85 0.29
N ILE A 132 -6.17 3.31 0.77
CA ILE A 132 -5.80 3.39 2.19
C ILE A 132 -5.70 4.85 2.63
N LEU A 133 -5.13 5.73 1.81
CA LEU A 133 -5.01 7.16 2.13
C LEU A 133 -6.33 7.89 2.11
N ALA A 134 -7.20 7.54 1.18
CA ALA A 134 -8.55 8.07 1.14
C ALA A 134 -9.27 7.75 2.45
N TYR A 135 -9.18 6.51 2.94
CA TYR A 135 -9.74 6.10 4.23
C TYR A 135 -9.03 6.72 5.43
N HIS A 136 -7.69 6.90 5.37
CA HIS A 136 -6.95 7.60 6.41
C HIS A 136 -7.49 9.02 6.56
N LYS A 137 -7.68 9.74 5.46
CA LYS A 137 -8.23 11.09 5.46
C LYS A 137 -9.71 11.12 5.86
N TYR A 138 -10.52 10.15 5.43
CA TYR A 138 -11.94 10.05 5.80
C TYR A 138 -12.14 9.84 7.30
N ARG A 139 -11.21 9.13 7.96
CA ARG A 139 -11.28 8.80 9.40
C ARG A 139 -10.39 9.65 10.31
N SER A 140 -9.60 10.58 9.75
CA SER A 140 -8.71 11.47 10.50
C SER A 140 -9.45 12.65 11.10
#